data_AF-A0A8T4KJU5-F1
#
_entry.id   AF-A0A8T4KJU5-F1
#
_cell.length_a   1.000
_cell.length_b   1.000
_cell.length_c   1.000
_cell.angle_alpha   90.00
_cell.angle_beta   90.00
_cell.angle_gamma   90.00
#
_symmetry.space_group_name_H-M   'P 1'
#
loop_
_entity.id
_entity.type
_entity.pdbx_description
1 polymer ?
#
loop_
_entity_poly.entity_id
_entity_poly.type
_entity_poly.pdbx_seq_one_letter_code
_entity_poly.pdbx_strand_id
1 'polypeptide(L)'
;MSYYKWGISYVTRLDWLCLGGALLGIAVWAITNNPLAAVVIVTVTDAVGFFPTFRKGYDKPYEETAITFAANSVKFAFGILALETVNPATWLYPASLVLTNGAFVVLLLARRSQIPPEKGASTIKQTFK
;
A
#
# COMPACT_ATOMS: atom_id res chain seq x y z
N MET A 1 -1.83 -39.27 0.28
CA MET A 1 -2.59 -38.22 -0.43
C MET A 1 -2.30 -36.90 0.30
N SER A 2 -1.40 -36.07 -0.22
CA SER A 2 -0.83 -34.92 0.50
C SER A 2 -1.79 -33.72 0.51
N TYR A 3 -2.05 -33.19 1.71
CA TYR A 3 -2.93 -32.04 1.96
C TYR A 3 -2.11 -30.74 1.86
N TYR A 4 -1.96 -30.21 0.65
CA TYR A 4 -1.52 -28.82 0.43
C TYR A 4 -2.71 -28.02 -0.10
N LYS A 5 -3.62 -27.66 0.80
CA LYS A 5 -4.66 -26.66 0.53
C LYS A 5 -4.53 -25.60 1.61
N TRP A 6 -4.44 -24.35 1.16
CA TRP A 6 -4.28 -23.11 1.94
C TRP A 6 -2.85 -22.67 2.21
N GLY A 7 -2.23 -22.16 1.15
CA GLY A 7 -1.04 -21.32 1.19
C GLY A 7 -0.90 -20.71 -0.18
N ILE A 8 -1.78 -19.75 -0.51
CA ILE A 8 -1.82 -19.21 -1.86
C ILE A 8 -0.60 -18.32 -2.06
N SER A 9 0.50 -18.97 -2.46
CA SER A 9 1.77 -18.33 -2.79
C SER A 9 1.66 -17.78 -4.19
N TYR A 10 1.01 -16.64 -4.33
CA TYR A 10 1.14 -15.83 -5.53
C TYR A 10 2.45 -15.03 -5.41
N VAL A 11 3.60 -15.70 -5.50
CA VAL A 11 4.89 -15.02 -5.73
C VAL A 11 4.77 -14.38 -7.10
N THR A 12 4.22 -13.16 -7.10
CA THR A 12 3.94 -12.40 -8.30
C THR A 12 5.27 -11.84 -8.77
N ARG A 13 5.46 -11.63 -10.08
CA ARG A 13 6.70 -11.03 -10.63
C ARG A 13 7.07 -9.71 -9.93
N LEU A 14 6.06 -9.03 -9.37
CA LEU A 14 6.21 -7.87 -8.51
C LEU A 14 6.98 -8.11 -7.21
N ASP A 15 6.80 -9.24 -6.51
CA ASP A 15 7.57 -9.53 -5.30
C ASP A 15 9.06 -9.64 -5.59
N TRP A 16 9.42 -10.25 -6.73
CA TRP A 16 10.80 -10.35 -7.19
C TRP A 16 11.36 -8.98 -7.61
N LEU A 17 10.56 -8.12 -8.24
CA LEU A 17 10.96 -6.75 -8.53
C LEU A 17 11.13 -5.93 -7.24
N CYS A 18 10.26 -6.12 -6.25
CA CYS A 18 10.36 -5.47 -4.95
C CYS A 18 11.61 -5.89 -4.19
N LEU A 19 11.88 -7.21 -4.15
CA LEU A 19 13.11 -7.75 -3.55
C LEU A 19 14.36 -7.24 -4.28
N GLY A 20 14.35 -7.26 -5.62
CA GLY A 20 15.45 -6.74 -6.42
C GLY A 20 15.69 -5.25 -6.19
N GLY A 21 14.63 -4.44 -6.17
CA GLY A 21 14.70 -3.01 -5.88
C GLY A 21 15.24 -2.72 -4.48
N ALA A 22 14.78 -3.44 -3.46
CA ALA A 22 15.28 -3.31 -2.09
C ALA A 22 16.77 -3.68 -1.98
N LEU A 23 17.20 -4.78 -2.60
CA LEU A 23 18.60 -5.19 -2.64
C LEU A 23 19.48 -4.16 -3.37
N LEU A 24 19.01 -3.61 -4.49
CA LEU A 24 19.69 -2.55 -5.21
C LEU A 24 19.81 -1.27 -4.36
N GLY A 25 18.76 -0.91 -3.62
CA GLY A 25 18.79 0.23 -2.71
C GLY A 25 19.89 0.10 -1.64
N ILE A 26 20.01 -1.08 -1.04
CA ILE A 26 21.05 -1.38 -0.05
C ILE A 26 22.44 -1.35 -0.70
N ALA A 27 22.61 -1.97 -1.87
CA ALA A 27 23.88 -2.00 -2.58
C ALA A 27 24.34 -0.58 -2.99
N VAL A 28 23.44 0.23 -3.54
CA VAL A 28 23.71 1.62 -3.94
C VAL A 28 24.05 2.47 -2.72
N TRP A 29 23.35 2.28 -1.59
CA TRP A 29 23.66 2.98 -0.36
C TRP A 29 25.06 2.64 0.17
N ALA A 30 25.40 1.34 0.20
CA ALA A 30 26.69 0.87 0.68
C ALA A 30 27.87 1.42 -0.15
N ILE A 31 27.68 1.62 -1.46
CA ILE A 31 28.71 2.17 -2.35
C ILE A 31 28.77 3.70 -2.25
N THR A 32 27.61 4.37 -2.23
CA THR A 32 27.53 5.83 -2.38
C THR A 32 27.64 6.57 -1.05
N ASN A 33 27.40 5.90 0.10
CA ASN A 33 27.23 6.50 1.43
C ASN A 33 26.18 7.63 1.50
N ASN A 34 25.42 7.84 0.43
CA ASN A 34 24.41 8.87 0.34
C ASN A 34 23.02 8.24 0.60
N PRO A 35 22.36 8.58 1.73
CA PRO A 35 21.07 8.00 2.08
C PRO A 35 19.94 8.38 1.11
N LEU A 36 20.08 9.47 0.35
CA LEU A 36 19.05 9.91 -0.60
C LEU A 36 18.80 8.90 -1.72
N ALA A 37 19.87 8.31 -2.28
CA ALA A 37 19.75 7.36 -3.37
C ALA A 37 18.99 6.08 -2.93
N ALA A 38 19.27 5.62 -1.71
CA ALA A 38 18.58 4.50 -1.09
C ALA A 38 17.08 4.77 -0.95
N VAL A 39 16.74 5.95 -0.41
CA VAL A 39 15.36 6.39 -0.20
C VAL A 39 14.58 6.45 -1.51
N VAL A 40 15.16 7.03 -2.57
CA VAL A 40 14.51 7.11 -3.88
C VAL A 40 14.22 5.71 -4.44
N ILE A 41 15.19 4.79 -4.39
CA ILE A 41 15.01 3.42 -4.87
C ILE A 41 13.91 2.72 -4.08
N VAL A 42 13.92 2.85 -2.75
CA VAL A 42 12.89 2.26 -1.87
C VAL A 42 11.51 2.85 -2.18
N THR A 43 11.38 4.17 -2.34
CA THR A 43 10.11 4.82 -2.71
C THR A 43 9.56 4.29 -4.05
N VAL A 44 10.42 4.14 -5.06
CA VAL A 44 9.99 3.60 -6.37
C VAL A 44 9.58 2.14 -6.24
N THR A 45 10.35 1.36 -5.49
CA THR A 45 10.08 -0.05 -5.23
C THR A 45 8.74 -0.23 -4.50
N ASP A 46 8.47 0.60 -3.50
CA ASP A 46 7.22 0.61 -2.74
C ASP A 46 6.04 1.02 -3.64
N ALA A 47 6.21 2.06 -4.47
CA ALA A 47 5.18 2.48 -5.43
C ALA A 47 4.83 1.37 -6.43
N VAL A 48 5.82 0.63 -6.92
CA VAL A 48 5.60 -0.55 -7.76
C VAL A 48 4.85 -1.62 -6.94
N GLY A 49 5.31 -1.95 -5.74
CA GLY A 49 4.66 -2.90 -4.83
C GLY A 49 3.20 -2.56 -4.48
N PHE A 50 2.85 -1.27 -4.48
CA PHE A 50 1.49 -0.78 -4.28
C PHE A 50 0.57 -0.98 -5.48
N PHE A 51 1.10 -1.14 -6.69
CA PHE A 51 0.32 -1.32 -7.92
C PHE A 51 -0.76 -2.43 -7.85
N PRO A 52 -0.48 -3.67 -7.40
CA PRO A 52 -1.50 -4.71 -7.24
C PRO A 52 -2.57 -4.32 -6.21
N THR A 53 -2.19 -3.61 -5.15
CA THR A 53 -3.12 -3.09 -4.14
C THR A 53 -4.06 -2.05 -4.74
N PHE A 54 -3.54 -1.13 -5.56
CA PHE A 54 -4.33 -0.16 -6.33
C PHE A 54 -5.34 -0.85 -7.25
N ARG A 55 -4.89 -1.85 -8.00
CA ARG A 55 -5.76 -2.62 -8.90
C ARG A 55 -6.85 -3.38 -8.13
N LYS A 56 -6.48 -4.08 -7.06
CA LYS A 56 -7.42 -4.85 -6.25
C LYS A 56 -8.43 -3.96 -5.52
N GLY A 57 -8.00 -2.82 -5.00
CA GLY A 57 -8.89 -1.82 -4.39
C GLY A 57 -9.86 -1.18 -5.38
N TYR A 58 -9.45 -1.03 -6.64
CA TYR A 58 -10.33 -0.56 -7.71
C TYR A 58 -11.41 -1.60 -8.08
N ASP A 59 -11.03 -2.88 -8.19
CA ASP A 59 -11.94 -3.97 -8.54
C ASP A 59 -12.90 -4.32 -7.40
N LYS A 60 -12.45 -4.26 -6.14
CA LYS A 60 -13.24 -4.59 -4.94
C LYS A 60 -13.04 -3.55 -3.82
N PRO A 61 -13.72 -2.40 -3.91
CA PRO A 61 -13.51 -1.28 -2.99
C PRO A 61 -13.98 -1.53 -1.54
N TYR A 62 -14.73 -2.60 -1.28
CA TYR A 62 -15.24 -2.98 0.05
C TYR A 62 -14.48 -4.15 0.71
N GLU A 63 -13.67 -4.90 -0.02
CA GLU A 63 -12.81 -5.96 0.56
C GLU A 63 -11.57 -5.37 1.24
N GLU A 64 -11.11 -4.20 0.80
CA GLU A 64 -9.90 -3.55 1.30
C GLU A 64 -10.20 -2.57 2.45
N THR A 65 -9.40 -2.66 3.52
CA THR A 65 -9.59 -1.86 4.74
C THR A 65 -9.09 -0.43 4.54
N ALA A 66 -9.92 0.42 3.91
CA ALA A 66 -9.64 1.86 3.73
C ALA A 66 -9.20 2.56 5.04
N ILE A 67 -9.70 2.10 6.19
CA ILE A 67 -9.34 2.59 7.52
C ILE A 67 -7.85 2.35 7.83
N THR A 68 -7.28 1.21 7.42
CA THR A 68 -5.87 0.90 7.65
C THR A 68 -4.97 1.88 6.89
N PHE A 69 -5.28 2.15 5.62
CA PHE A 69 -4.52 3.12 4.81
C PHE A 69 -4.67 4.55 5.34
N ALA A 70 -5.87 4.94 5.76
CA ALA A 70 -6.10 6.25 6.39
C ALA A 70 -5.31 6.41 7.70
N ALA A 71 -5.37 5.40 8.58
CA ALA A 71 -4.59 5.38 9.83
C ALA A 71 -3.08 5.42 9.56
N ASN A 72 -2.63 4.74 8.50
CA ASN A 72 -1.23 4.75 8.08
C ASN A 72 -0.79 6.15 7.59
N SER A 73 -1.61 6.83 6.78
CA SER A 73 -1.36 8.22 6.38
C SER A 73 -1.24 9.14 7.60
N VAL A 74 -2.15 9.02 8.56
CA VAL A 74 -2.15 9.82 9.78
C VAL A 74 -0.88 9.55 10.60
N LYS A 75 -0.52 8.28 10.78
CA LYS A 75 0.72 7.87 11.45
C LYS A 75 1.96 8.52 10.82
N PHE A 76 2.09 8.45 9.49
CA PHE A 76 3.24 9.04 8.80
C PHE A 76 3.23 10.56 8.83
N ALA A 77 2.06 11.21 8.79
CA ALA A 77 1.94 12.65 8.95
C ALA A 77 2.42 13.11 10.33
N PHE A 78 2.00 12.42 11.40
CA PHE A 78 2.52 12.68 12.75
C PHE A 78 4.02 12.40 12.86
N GLY A 79 4.52 11.34 12.20
CA GLY A 79 5.94 11.04 12.14
C GLY A 79 6.77 12.15 11.50
N ILE A 80 6.26 12.79 10.44
CA ILE A 80 6.92 13.94 9.81
C ILE A 80 6.92 15.15 10.75
N LEU A 81 5.80 15.41 11.44
CA LEU A 81 5.70 16.52 12.39
C LEU A 81 6.61 16.35 13.61
N ALA A 82 6.95 15.12 13.98
CA ALA A 82 7.84 14.79 15.09
C ALA A 82 9.33 14.81 14.71
N LEU A 83 9.69 15.02 13.44
CA LEU A 83 11.09 15.09 13.02
C LEU A 83 11.75 16.37 13.54
N GLU A 84 12.73 16.22 14.43
CA GLU A 84 13.58 17.33 14.90
C GLU A 84 14.55 17.83 13.81
N THR A 85 14.94 16.95 12.88
CA THR A 85 15.87 17.27 11.79
C THR A 85 15.23 17.01 10.44
N VAL A 86 14.99 18.10 9.70
CA VAL A 86 14.37 18.06 8.38
C VAL A 86 15.46 17.90 7.33
N ASN A 87 15.78 16.65 6.99
CA ASN A 87 16.69 16.32 5.89
C ASN A 87 15.89 15.65 4.77
N PRO A 88 16.10 15.97 3.48
CA PRO A 88 15.45 15.25 2.38
C PRO A 88 15.47 13.73 2.55
N ALA A 89 16.52 13.10 3.07
CA ALA A 89 16.54 11.65 3.29
C ALA A 89 15.55 11.15 4.36
N THR A 90 15.18 11.98 5.34
CA THR A 90 14.33 11.56 6.47
C THR A 90 12.84 11.81 6.23
N TRP A 91 12.47 12.85 5.47
CA TRP A 91 11.07 13.18 5.23
C TRP A 91 10.53 12.71 3.87
N LEU A 92 11.36 12.51 2.84
CA LEU A 92 10.90 12.11 1.49
C LEU A 92 10.10 10.81 1.50
N TYR A 93 10.63 9.78 2.18
CA TYR A 93 9.97 8.49 2.22
C TYR A 93 8.62 8.54 2.96
N PRO A 94 8.54 9.04 4.22
CA PRO A 94 7.26 9.23 4.89
C PRO A 94 6.27 10.09 4.10
N ALA A 95 6.73 11.17 3.46
CA ALA A 95 5.86 12.05 2.67
C ALA A 95 5.29 11.31 1.45
N SER A 96 6.12 10.52 0.76
CA SER A 96 5.66 9.67 -0.34
C SER A 96 4.60 8.66 0.12
N LEU A 97 4.75 8.09 1.32
CA LEU A 97 3.74 7.20 1.89
C LEU A 97 2.45 7.93 2.21
N VAL A 98 2.47 9.12 2.81
CA VAL A 98 1.25 9.92 3.06
C VAL A 98 0.52 10.19 1.75
N LEU A 99 1.24 10.57 0.69
CA LEU A 99 0.65 10.83 -0.62
C LEU A 99 0.07 9.57 -1.26
N THR A 100 0.81 8.46 -1.29
CA THR A 100 0.35 7.20 -1.91
C THR A 100 -0.82 6.59 -1.15
N ASN A 101 -0.74 6.53 0.18
CA ASN A 101 -1.85 6.03 1.02
C ASN A 101 -3.08 6.97 0.90
N GLY A 102 -2.88 8.29 0.89
CA GLY A 102 -3.94 9.27 0.68
C GLY A 102 -4.62 9.13 -0.69
N ALA A 103 -3.83 9.01 -1.76
CA ALA A 103 -4.32 8.79 -3.11
C ALA A 103 -5.13 7.47 -3.21
N PHE A 104 -4.67 6.41 -2.53
CA PHE A 104 -5.39 5.15 -2.47
C PHE A 104 -6.73 5.28 -1.74
N VAL A 105 -6.77 5.98 -0.61
CA VAL A 105 -8.03 6.28 0.12
C VAL A 105 -8.99 7.07 -0.75
N VAL A 106 -8.51 8.12 -1.45
CA VAL A 106 -9.34 8.90 -2.38
C VAL A 106 -9.90 8.02 -3.50
N LEU A 107 -9.08 7.14 -4.09
CA LEU A 107 -9.52 6.20 -5.11
C LEU A 107 -10.60 5.26 -4.57
N LEU A 108 -10.43 4.71 -3.37
CA LEU A 108 -11.42 3.85 -2.72
C LEU A 108 -12.72 4.59 -2.44
N LEU A 109 -12.67 5.82 -1.90
CA LEU A 109 -13.87 6.62 -1.62
C LEU A 109 -14.61 7.00 -2.91
N ALA A 110 -13.88 7.43 -3.95
CA ALA A 110 -14.47 7.72 -5.26
C ALA A 110 -15.13 6.47 -5.86
N ARG A 111 -14.50 5.29 -5.74
CA ARG A 111 -15.05 4.00 -6.20
C ARG A 111 -16.29 3.58 -5.41
N ARG A 112 -16.29 3.72 -4.08
CA ARG A 112 -17.45 3.46 -3.21
C ARG A 112 -18.64 4.38 -3.51
N SER A 113 -18.38 5.59 -4.02
CA SER A 113 -19.45 6.48 -4.46
C SER A 113 -20.11 6.04 -5.77
N GLN A 114 -19.41 5.25 -6.60
CA GLN A 114 -19.90 4.79 -7.90
C GLN A 114 -20.50 3.38 -7.84
N ILE A 115 -20.03 2.55 -6.92
CA ILE A 115 -20.46 1.17 -6.74
C ILE A 115 -21.15 1.08 -5.38
N PRO A 116 -22.50 1.04 -5.34
CA PRO A 116 -23.24 0.78 -4.11
C PRO A 116 -22.79 -0.55 -3.50
N PRO A 117 -22.75 -0.69 -2.17
CA PRO A 117 -22.44 -1.97 -1.55
C PRO A 117 -23.42 -3.02 -2.07
N GLU A 118 -22.91 -4.18 -2.48
CA GLU A 118 -23.74 -5.31 -2.90
C GLU A 118 -24.75 -5.60 -1.78
N LYS A 119 -26.04 -5.48 -2.08
CA LYS A 119 -27.15 -5.74 -1.14
C LYS A 119 -27.26 -7.24 -0.83
N GLY A 120 -26.21 -7.85 -0.26
CA GLY A 120 -26.22 -9.25 0.16
C GLY A 120 -26.99 -9.52 1.45
N ALA A 121 -27.40 -8.48 2.19
CA ALA A 121 -28.03 -8.60 3.50
C ALA A 121 -29.53 -8.21 3.55
N SER A 122 -30.15 -7.81 2.43
CA SER A 122 -31.59 -7.45 2.41
C SER A 122 -32.52 -8.60 2.03
N THR A 123 -32.03 -9.66 1.39
CA THR A 123 -32.88 -10.76 0.91
C THR A 123 -33.30 -11.72 2.03
N ILE A 124 -32.46 -11.90 3.06
CA ILE A 124 -32.77 -12.84 4.18
C ILE A 124 -33.99 -12.35 4.99
N LYS A 125 -34.26 -11.04 5.06
CA LYS A 125 -35.45 -10.53 5.76
C LYS A 125 -36.75 -10.65 4.98
N GLN A 126 -36.72 -10.95 3.67
CA GLN A 126 -37.94 -11.09 2.86
C GLN A 126 -38.41 -12.54 2.72
N THR A 127 -37.54 -13.53 2.92
CA THR A 127 -37.93 -14.96 2.88
C THR A 127 -38.59 -15.45 4.17
N PHE A 128 -38.50 -14.69 5.26
CA PHE A 128 -39.06 -15.04 6.58
C PHE A 128 -40.24 -14.15 7.00
N LYS A 129 -41.01 -13.60 6.06
CA LYS A 129 -42.27 -12.90 6.32
C LYS A 129 -43.40 -13.55 5.55
#